data_AF-A0A1F2RG40-F1
#
_entry.id   AF-A0A1F2RG40-F1
#
_cell.length_a   1.000
_cell.length_b   1.000
_cell.length_c   1.000
_cell.angle_alpha   90.00
_cell.angle_beta   90.00
_cell.angle_gamma   90.00
#
_symmetry.space_group_name_H-M   'P 1'
#
loop_
_entity.id
_entity.type
_entity.pdbx_description
1 polymer ?
#
loop_
_entity_poly.entity_id
_entity_poly.type
_entity_poly.pdbx_seq_one_letter_code
_entity_poly.pdbx_strand_id
1 'polypeptide(L)'
;MTEKNVRIEQQPDQDHGPLIPSEPAPPITSRFLYVDVAALRAKQLRRGARPRLGDAEGLDVMHKAERVAMEEVRRGLVSYEVPEAKPGSAATER
;
A
#
# COMPACT_ATOMS: atom_id res chain seq x y z
N MET A 1 17.52 -43.28 25.17
CA MET A 1 16.50 -42.66 26.03
C MET A 1 15.83 -41.57 25.23
N THR A 2 14.62 -41.86 24.80
CA THR A 2 13.73 -41.02 24.00
C THR A 2 13.19 -39.84 24.80
N GLU A 3 12.78 -38.81 24.05
CA GLU A 3 11.83 -37.75 24.41
C GLU A 3 12.26 -36.67 25.42
N LYS A 4 12.09 -35.41 25.00
CA LYS A 4 10.91 -34.66 25.43
C LYS A 4 10.64 -33.45 24.53
N ASN A 5 9.44 -33.48 23.96
CA ASN A 5 8.74 -32.38 23.31
C ASN A 5 8.86 -31.07 24.10
N VAL A 6 9.30 -30.00 23.46
CA VAL A 6 9.06 -28.64 23.96
C VAL A 6 7.74 -28.15 23.37
N ARG A 7 6.89 -27.77 24.32
CA ARG A 7 5.48 -27.41 24.26
C ARG A 7 5.30 -26.07 23.54
N ILE A 8 4.33 -26.05 22.63
CA ILE A 8 3.78 -24.86 21.98
C ILE A 8 3.20 -23.95 23.08
N GLU A 9 3.74 -22.74 23.24
CA GLU A 9 3.01 -21.64 23.88
C GLU A 9 2.44 -20.73 22.80
N GLN A 10 1.12 -20.60 22.86
CA GLN A 10 0.28 -19.73 22.05
C GLN A 10 0.57 -18.28 22.46
N GLN A 11 0.73 -17.39 21.47
CA GLN A 11 0.59 -15.95 21.69
C GLN A 11 -0.63 -15.46 20.91
N PRO A 12 -1.77 -15.22 21.59
CA PRO A 12 -2.90 -14.52 21.00
C PRO A 12 -2.61 -13.01 20.98
N ASP A 13 -3.44 -12.26 20.24
CA ASP A 13 -3.41 -10.79 20.08
C ASP A 13 -2.52 -10.26 18.96
N GLN A 14 -2.72 -10.77 17.74
CA GLN A 14 -2.40 -9.98 16.55
C GLN A 14 -3.61 -9.11 16.23
N ASP A 15 -3.52 -7.82 16.56
CA ASP A 15 -4.41 -6.77 16.05
C ASP A 15 -4.57 -6.97 14.54
N HIS A 16 -5.71 -7.55 14.12
CA HIS A 16 -6.05 -7.75 12.72
C HIS A 16 -6.45 -6.40 12.12
N GLY A 17 -5.48 -5.49 12.00
CA GLY A 17 -5.51 -4.46 10.97
C GLY A 17 -5.75 -5.12 9.61
N PRO A 18 -6.34 -4.40 8.64
CA PRO A 18 -6.78 -5.00 7.38
C PRO A 18 -5.67 -5.88 6.79
N LEU A 19 -6.01 -7.15 6.56
CA LEU A 19 -5.12 -8.19 6.04
C LEU A 19 -4.48 -7.65 4.75
N ILE A 20 -3.28 -7.10 4.83
CA ILE A 20 -2.56 -6.70 3.62
C ILE A 20 -2.24 -8.02 2.91
N PRO A 21 -2.73 -8.25 1.68
CA PRO A 21 -2.35 -9.43 0.94
C PRO A 21 -0.82 -9.52 0.90
N SER A 22 -0.26 -10.65 1.32
CA SER A 22 1.20 -10.82 1.36
C SER A 22 1.85 -10.78 -0.03
N GLU A 23 1.03 -10.84 -1.08
CA GLU A 23 1.45 -10.76 -2.48
C GLU A 23 1.40 -9.30 -2.98
N PRO A 24 2.42 -8.84 -3.73
CA PRO A 24 2.42 -7.51 -4.30
C PRO A 24 1.26 -7.34 -5.29
N ALA A 25 0.62 -6.17 -5.27
CA ALA A 25 -0.45 -5.85 -6.20
C ALA A 25 0.07 -5.89 -7.66
N PRO A 26 -0.77 -6.29 -8.63
CA PRO A 26 -0.38 -6.27 -10.03
C PRO A 26 0.02 -4.86 -10.48
N PRO A 27 0.98 -4.72 -11.41
CA PRO A 27 1.42 -3.42 -11.89
C PRO A 27 0.29 -2.60 -12.51
N ILE A 28 0.19 -1.33 -12.15
CA ILE A 28 -0.79 -0.40 -12.73
C ILE A 28 -0.35 -0.03 -14.16
N THR A 29 -1.16 -0.39 -15.16
CA THR A 29 -0.89 -0.07 -16.58
C THR A 29 -1.42 1.30 -16.99
N SER A 30 -2.51 1.76 -16.37
CA SER A 30 -3.08 3.08 -16.63
C SER A 30 -2.22 4.18 -16.01
N ARG A 31 -1.73 5.10 -16.85
CA ARG A 31 -0.94 6.25 -16.41
C ARG A 31 -1.69 7.14 -15.41
N PHE A 32 -3.00 7.32 -15.62
CA PHE A 32 -3.85 8.12 -14.74
C PHE A 32 -4.01 7.46 -13.38
N LEU A 33 -4.37 6.17 -13.37
CA LEU A 33 -4.52 5.41 -12.13
C LEU A 33 -3.21 5.36 -11.33
N TYR A 34 -2.07 5.23 -12.01
CA TYR A 34 -0.76 5.27 -11.36
C TYR A 34 -0.52 6.61 -10.65
N VAL A 35 -0.79 7.73 -11.33
CA VAL A 35 -0.62 9.07 -10.77
C VAL A 35 -1.56 9.29 -9.59
N ASP A 36 -2.83 8.88 -9.71
CA ASP A 36 -3.83 9.05 -8.65
C ASP A 36 -3.45 8.25 -7.40
N VAL A 37 -3.09 6.98 -7.57
CA VAL A 37 -2.67 6.12 -6.45
C VAL A 37 -1.38 6.65 -5.81
N ALA A 38 -0.39 7.07 -6.60
CA ALA A 38 0.84 7.65 -6.06
C ALA A 38 0.59 8.97 -5.32
N ALA A 39 -0.29 9.84 -5.82
CA ALA A 39 -0.64 11.11 -5.18
C ALA A 39 -1.38 10.87 -3.85
N LEU A 40 -2.33 9.93 -3.82
CA LEU A 40 -3.01 9.52 -2.59
C LEU A 40 -2.01 8.96 -1.58
N ARG A 41 -1.07 8.12 -2.03
CA ARG A 41 -0.05 7.56 -1.17
C ARG A 41 0.92 8.62 -0.64
N ALA A 42 1.37 9.55 -1.46
CA ALA A 42 2.21 10.67 -1.01
C ALA A 42 1.49 11.52 0.05
N LYS A 43 0.18 11.74 -0.10
CA LYS A 43 -0.65 12.40 0.91
C LYS A 43 -0.67 11.64 2.24
N GLN A 44 -0.70 10.31 2.23
CA GLN A 44 -0.58 9.49 3.44
C GLN A 44 0.79 9.68 4.10
N LEU A 45 1.88 9.62 3.32
CA LEU A 45 3.25 9.76 3.82
C LEU A 45 3.48 11.15 4.45
N ARG A 46 3.01 12.23 3.81
CA ARG A 46 3.07 13.59 4.37
C ARG A 46 2.27 13.74 5.67
N ARG A 47 1.26 12.90 5.90
CA ARG A 47 0.48 12.83 7.14
C ARG A 47 1.10 11.92 8.22
N GLY A 48 2.30 11.38 7.98
CA GLY A 48 3.01 10.52 8.93
C GLY A 48 2.72 9.03 8.78
N ALA A 49 2.09 8.59 7.67
CA ALA A 49 1.98 7.15 7.42
C ALA A 49 3.37 6.53 7.23
N ARG A 50 3.56 5.32 7.77
CA ARG A 50 4.83 4.59 7.66
C ARG A 50 5.12 4.22 6.20
N PRO A 51 6.33 4.53 5.67
CA PRO A 51 6.81 4.00 4.40
C PRO A 51 6.84 2.48 4.42
N ARG A 52 6.47 1.86 3.29
CA ARG A 52 6.61 0.41 3.05
C ARG A 52 7.95 0.07 2.42
N LEU A 53 8.65 1.07 1.87
CA LEU A 53 10.03 0.96 1.42
C LEU A 53 10.97 1.15 2.63
N GLY A 54 11.95 0.24 2.80
CA GLY A 54 12.91 0.29 3.91
C GLY A 54 13.76 1.57 3.94
N ASP A 55 13.99 2.06 5.17
CA ASP A 55 14.76 3.23 5.62
C ASP A 55 14.84 4.43 4.67
N ALA A 56 13.79 5.25 4.80
CA ALA A 56 13.67 6.59 4.26
C ALA A 56 14.21 7.66 5.23
N GLU A 57 15.36 7.45 5.88
CA GLU A 57 15.98 8.44 6.78
C GLU A 57 16.81 9.49 5.99
N GLY A 58 16.70 10.79 6.34
CA GLY A 58 17.78 11.77 6.10
C GLY A 58 17.70 12.83 4.97
N LEU A 59 16.61 12.99 4.20
CA LEU A 59 16.49 14.06 3.18
C LEU A 59 15.07 14.63 3.12
N ASP A 60 14.94 15.87 2.62
CA ASP A 60 13.71 16.68 2.50
C ASP A 60 12.43 15.84 2.30
N VAL A 61 11.58 15.88 3.33
CA VAL A 61 10.45 14.98 3.55
C VAL A 61 9.38 15.11 2.45
N MET A 62 9.21 16.31 1.87
CA MET A 62 8.21 16.52 0.82
C MET A 62 8.61 15.80 -0.47
N HIS A 63 9.80 16.07 -1.01
CA HIS A 63 10.27 15.42 -2.23
C HIS A 63 10.47 13.90 -2.06
N LYS A 64 10.72 13.46 -0.81
CA LYS A 64 10.78 12.04 -0.47
C LYS A 64 9.41 11.38 -0.49
N ALA A 65 8.36 12.03 0.00
CA ALA A 65 7.02 11.44 0.04
C ALA A 65 6.52 11.07 -1.36
N GLU A 66 6.66 11.97 -2.34
CA GLU A 66 6.30 11.68 -3.73
C GLU A 66 7.14 10.53 -4.31
N ARG A 67 8.46 10.57 -4.13
CA ARG A 67 9.37 9.56 -4.66
C ARG A 67 9.12 8.18 -4.05
N VAL A 68 8.94 8.12 -2.74
CA VAL A 68 8.62 6.88 -2.00
C VAL A 68 7.25 6.36 -2.46
N ALA A 69 6.25 7.21 -2.61
CA ALA A 69 4.95 6.80 -3.12
C ALA A 69 5.02 6.19 -4.52
N MET A 70 5.74 6.84 -5.45
CA MET A 70 5.94 6.30 -6.80
C MET A 70 6.68 4.95 -6.78
N GLU A 71 7.71 4.79 -5.96
CA GLU A 71 8.43 3.51 -5.84
C GLU A 71 7.59 2.42 -5.17
N GLU A 72 6.78 2.76 -4.16
CA GLU A 72 5.82 1.80 -3.57
C GLU A 72 4.78 1.34 -4.58
N VAL A 73 4.24 2.25 -5.40
CA VAL A 73 3.27 1.90 -6.45
C VAL A 73 3.94 1.07 -7.55
N ARG A 74 5.15 1.44 -7.98
CA ARG A 74 5.91 0.67 -8.99
C ARG A 74 6.19 -0.76 -8.51
N ARG A 75 6.48 -0.95 -7.23
CA ARG A 75 6.76 -2.26 -6.63
C ARG A 75 5.49 -3.03 -6.21
N GLY A 76 4.29 -2.48 -6.44
CA GLY A 76 3.04 -3.13 -6.04
C GLY A 76 2.83 -3.20 -4.53
N LEU A 77 3.49 -2.35 -3.75
CA LEU A 77 3.38 -2.32 -2.27
C LEU A 77 2.14 -1.55 -1.79
N VAL A 78 1.42 -0.88 -2.70
CA VAL A 78 0.20 -0.13 -2.40
C VAL A 78 -1.02 -0.91 -2.88
N SER A 79 -1.83 -1.40 -1.95
CA SER A 79 -3.17 -1.91 -2.26
C SER A 79 -4.13 -0.74 -2.46
N TYR A 80 -4.96 -0.83 -3.49
CA TYR A 80 -5.98 0.16 -3.82
C TYR A 80 -7.22 -0.54 -4.37
N GLU A 81 -8.37 0.13 -4.27
CA GLU A 81 -9.63 -0.31 -4.83
C GLU A 81 -10.16 0.81 -5.75
N VAL A 82 -10.65 0.44 -6.93
CA VAL A 82 -11.29 1.38 -7.86
C VAL A 82 -12.79 1.17 -7.75
N PRO A 83 -13.56 2.16 -7.26
CA PRO A 83 -15.01 2.02 -7.18
C PRO A 83 -15.61 1.90 -8.58
N GLU A 84 -16.68 1.12 -8.70
CA GLU A 84 -17.41 1.00 -9.96
C GLU A 84 -17.93 2.37 -10.41
N ALA A 85 -17.72 2.69 -11.69
CA ALA A 85 -18.22 3.92 -12.26
C ALA A 85 -19.75 3.90 -12.24
N LYS A 86 -20.38 4.88 -11.57
CA LYS A 86 -21.84 5.02 -11.56
C LYS A 86 -22.34 5.19 -13.01
N PRO A 87 -23.22 4.30 -13.53
CA PRO A 87 -23.79 4.46 -14.85
C PRO A 87 -24.66 5.72 -14.86
N GLY A 88 -24.21 6.75 -15.56
CA GLY A 88 -24.84 8.08 -15.57
C GLY A 88 -23.85 9.25 -15.62
N SER A 89 -22.56 8.98 -15.51
CA SER A 89 -21.49 9.98 -15.74
C SER A 89 -20.86 9.91 -17.14
N ALA A 90 -21.27 8.94 -17.98
CA ALA A 90 -20.98 8.96 -19.41
C ALA A 90 -21.93 9.96 -20.08
N ALA A 91 -21.32 10.99 -20.68
CA ALA A 91 -21.96 12.15 -21.24
C ALA A 91 -23.13 11.82 -22.20
N THR A 92 -24.21 12.59 -22.06
CA THR A 92 -25.02 13.02 -23.20
C THR A 92 -24.07 13.60 -24.26
N GLU A 93 -23.85 12.85 -25.33
CA GLU A 93 -23.37 13.36 -26.62
C GLU A 93 -24.30 14.51 -27.06
N ARG A 94 -23.72 15.67 -27.39
CA ARG A 94 -24.34 16.76 -28.13
C ARG A 94 -23.45 17.12 -29.30
#